data_AF-A0A0F8Z5Z9-F1
#
_entry.id   AF-A0A0F8Z5Z9-F1
#
_cell.length_a   1.000
_cell.length_b   1.000
_cell.length_c   1.000
_cell.angle_alpha   90.00
_cell.angle_beta   90.00
_cell.angle_gamma   90.00
#
_symmetry.space_group_name_H-M   'P 1'
#
loop_
_entity.id
_entity.type
_entity.pdbx_description
1 polymer ?
#
loop_
_entity_poly.entity_id
_entity_poly.type
_entity_poly.pdbx_seq_one_letter_code
_entity_poly.pdbx_strand_id
1 'polypeptide(L)'
;MTYTPGMVREVLSNYQSRAQDARQRPPDDRLGTRAPPLEEAPWANTASLWSDIEQAMRSLPFNWEKILFAELCLGGGRAELSTGWRNGMSRHNWREKVGDFWGISGGEVKKIVDESIQEICDTLNGATFNCEREADTSQDSQREVVDSVA
;
A
#
# COMPACT_ATOMS: atom_id res chain seq x y z
N MET A 1 6.74 -13.74 0.96
CA MET A 1 5.48 -13.36 1.63
C MET A 1 4.61 -12.68 0.59
N THR A 2 3.33 -13.03 0.49
CA THR A 2 2.42 -12.41 -0.48
C THR A 2 1.53 -11.41 0.24
N TYR A 3 1.60 -10.15 -0.19
CA TYR A 3 0.77 -9.05 0.27
C TYR A 3 -0.63 -9.18 -0.29
N THR A 4 -1.64 -9.13 0.58
CA THR A 4 -3.05 -9.11 0.18
C THR A 4 -3.65 -7.71 0.36
N PRO A 5 -4.67 -7.33 -0.43
CA PRO A 5 -5.35 -6.04 -0.27
C PRO A 5 -5.91 -5.82 1.14
N GLY A 6 -6.36 -6.89 1.80
CA GLY A 6 -6.86 -6.85 3.18
C GLY A 6 -5.75 -6.46 4.17
N MET A 7 -4.57 -7.07 4.04
CA MET A 7 -3.41 -6.75 4.88
C MET A 7 -2.95 -5.31 4.69
N VAL A 8 -2.80 -4.87 3.45
CA VAL A 8 -2.39 -3.48 3.14
C VAL A 8 -3.42 -2.50 3.72
N ARG A 9 -4.71 -2.75 3.52
CA ARG A 9 -5.78 -1.90 4.06
C ARG A 9 -5.77 -1.86 5.59
N GLU A 10 -5.58 -2.99 6.26
CA GLU A 10 -5.52 -3.04 7.73
C GLU A 10 -4.31 -2.27 8.26
N VAL A 11 -3.15 -2.43 7.60
CA VAL A 11 -1.96 -1.68 7.94
C VAL A 11 -2.21 -0.19 7.76
N LEU A 12 -2.67 0.29 6.61
CA LEU A 12 -2.91 1.72 6.38
C LEU A 12 -3.97 2.30 7.35
N SER A 13 -5.06 1.59 7.59
CA SER A 13 -6.14 2.03 8.50
C SER A 13 -5.66 2.18 9.95
N ASN A 14 -4.66 1.41 10.37
CA ASN A 14 -4.09 1.48 11.72
C ASN A 14 -2.91 2.44 11.84
N TYR A 15 -2.62 3.22 10.79
CA TYR A 15 -1.48 4.15 10.76
C TYR A 15 -1.43 5.08 11.98
N GLN A 16 -2.54 5.73 12.34
CA GLN A 16 -2.57 6.65 13.48
C GLN A 16 -2.29 5.97 14.82
N SER A 17 -2.82 4.78 15.07
CA SER A 17 -2.48 4.02 16.28
C SER A 17 -0.99 3.71 16.32
N ARG A 18 -0.43 3.21 15.22
CA ARG A 18 1.02 2.96 15.14
C ARG A 18 1.85 4.22 15.32
N ALA A 19 1.45 5.35 14.73
CA ALA A 19 2.13 6.62 14.87
C ALA A 19 2.04 7.19 16.31
N GLN A 20 0.94 6.91 17.02
CA GLN A 20 0.75 7.30 18.42
C GLN A 20 1.48 6.35 19.39
N ASP A 21 1.55 5.06 19.09
CA ASP A 21 2.27 4.05 19.87
C ASP A 21 3.79 4.09 19.63
N ALA A 22 4.23 4.62 18.47
CA ALA A 22 5.63 4.95 18.21
C ALA A 22 6.15 6.09 19.10
N ARG A 23 5.27 6.90 19.69
CA ARG A 23 5.67 7.79 20.78
C ARG A 23 5.86 6.93 22.02
N GLN A 24 7.11 6.71 22.42
CA GLN A 24 7.40 6.11 23.72
C GLN A 24 6.66 6.90 24.80
N ARG A 25 5.63 6.29 25.38
CA ARG A 25 4.99 6.84 26.57
C ARG A 25 5.83 6.37 27.75
N PRO A 26 6.27 7.28 28.65
CA PRO A 26 6.88 6.85 29.89
C PRO A 26 5.88 5.93 30.60
N PRO A 27 6.28 4.71 31.04
CA PRO A 27 5.53 3.99 32.04
C PRO A 27 5.32 4.92 33.23
N ASP A 28 4.12 4.92 33.83
CA ASP A 28 3.74 5.88 34.88
C ASP A 28 4.75 5.90 36.06
N ASP A 29 5.56 4.83 36.21
CA ASP A 29 6.60 4.67 37.24
C ASP A 29 8.07 4.76 36.77
N ARG A 30 8.38 5.27 35.56
CA ARG A 30 9.78 5.36 35.07
C ARG A 30 10.15 6.72 34.50
N LEU A 31 11.28 7.26 34.98
CA LEU A 31 11.91 8.54 34.56
C LEU A 31 12.57 8.52 33.16
N GLY A 32 12.46 7.41 32.43
CA GLY A 32 13.00 7.31 31.08
C GLY A 32 12.69 5.95 30.45
N THR A 33 12.37 5.98 29.16
CA THR A 33 12.19 4.80 28.31
C THR A 33 13.47 4.56 27.51
N ARG A 34 14.14 3.43 27.75
CA ARG A 34 15.16 2.92 26.84
C ARG A 34 14.46 2.12 25.75
N ALA A 35 14.70 2.45 24.48
CA ALA A 35 14.20 1.64 23.37
C ALA A 35 14.78 0.21 23.48
N PRO A 36 13.96 -0.85 23.33
CA PRO A 36 14.48 -2.20 23.23
C PRO A 36 15.41 -2.31 22.00
N PRO A 37 16.47 -3.13 22.05
CA PRO A 37 17.31 -3.39 20.89
C PRO A 37 16.48 -3.94 19.73
N LEU A 38 16.84 -3.54 18.50
CA LEU A 38 16.08 -3.83 17.28
C LEU A 38 15.87 -5.33 17.01
N GLU A 39 16.75 -6.19 17.51
CA GLU A 39 16.69 -7.65 17.34
C GLU A 39 15.61 -8.33 18.22
N GLU A 40 15.15 -7.67 19.29
CA GLU A 40 14.15 -8.19 20.23
C GLU A 40 12.82 -7.41 20.17
N ALA A 41 12.75 -6.39 19.31
CA ALA A 41 11.58 -5.53 19.21
C ALA A 41 10.42 -6.28 18.53
N PRO A 42 9.31 -6.59 19.23
CA PRO A 42 8.16 -7.29 18.64
C PRO A 42 7.50 -6.53 17.49
N TRP A 43 7.84 -5.25 17.32
CA TRP A 43 7.37 -4.36 16.25
C TRP A 43 8.32 -4.25 15.04
N ALA A 44 9.48 -4.93 15.05
CA ALA A 44 10.44 -4.86 13.94
C ALA A 44 9.82 -5.36 12.62
N ASN A 45 9.08 -6.47 12.68
CA ASN A 45 8.39 -7.05 11.51
C ASN A 45 7.25 -6.16 10.98
N THR A 46 6.57 -5.40 11.85
CA THR A 46 5.53 -4.47 11.42
C THR A 46 6.12 -3.16 10.90
N ALA A 47 7.29 -2.75 11.39
CA ALA A 47 8.03 -1.60 10.88
C ALA A 47 8.62 -1.85 9.48
N SER A 48 9.16 -3.04 9.22
CA SER A 48 9.61 -3.41 7.87
C SER A 48 8.45 -3.47 6.87
N LEU A 49 7.32 -4.06 7.26
CA LEU A 49 6.10 -4.09 6.46
C LEU A 49 5.58 -2.68 6.11
N TRP A 50 5.64 -1.75 7.07
CA TRP A 50 5.28 -0.36 6.81
C TRP A 50 6.25 0.31 5.82
N SER A 51 7.56 0.12 6.02
CA SER A 51 8.59 0.66 5.13
C SER A 51 8.41 0.19 3.68
N ASP A 52 8.08 -1.08 3.49
CA ASP A 52 7.81 -1.64 2.16
C ASP A 52 6.56 -0.99 1.54
N ILE A 53 5.46 -0.90 2.29
CA ILE A 53 4.22 -0.25 1.84
C ILE A 53 4.46 1.23 1.52
N GLU A 54 5.25 1.94 2.32
CA GLU A 54 5.55 3.35 2.08
C GLU A 54 6.35 3.53 0.79
N GLN A 55 7.28 2.64 0.48
CA GLN A 55 7.99 2.63 -0.80
C GLN A 55 7.04 2.38 -1.97
N ALA A 56 6.12 1.41 -1.84
CA ALA A 56 5.10 1.14 -2.85
C ALA A 56 4.07 2.26 -2.99
N MET A 57 3.78 3.03 -1.94
CA MET A 57 2.94 4.22 -2.05
C MET A 57 3.61 5.32 -2.88
N ARG A 58 4.95 5.44 -2.80
CA ARG A 58 5.70 6.45 -3.57
C ARG A 58 5.74 6.17 -5.07
N SER A 59 5.42 4.95 -5.53
CA SER A 59 5.28 4.66 -6.96
C SER A 59 3.93 5.09 -7.53
N LEU A 60 2.93 5.34 -6.68
CA LEU A 60 1.63 5.83 -7.11
C LEU A 60 1.71 7.28 -7.61
N PRO A 61 0.80 7.72 -8.49
CA PRO A 61 0.63 9.13 -8.80
C PRO A 61 0.35 9.93 -7.51
N PHE A 62 1.00 11.10 -7.37
CA PHE A 62 0.93 11.93 -6.16
C PHE A 62 -0.50 12.13 -5.65
N ASN A 63 -1.44 12.47 -6.53
CA ASN A 63 -2.84 12.69 -6.13
C ASN A 63 -3.47 11.44 -5.52
N TRP A 64 -3.19 10.27 -6.08
CA TRP A 64 -3.73 8.99 -5.63
C TRP A 64 -3.13 8.59 -4.30
N GLU A 65 -1.81 8.77 -4.13
CA GLU A 65 -1.12 8.58 -2.86
C GLU A 65 -1.75 9.44 -1.75
N LYS A 66 -2.01 10.73 -2.04
CA LYS A 66 -2.62 11.63 -1.04
C LYS A 66 -4.08 11.32 -0.76
N ILE A 67 -4.87 10.93 -1.76
CA ILE A 67 -6.26 10.48 -1.58
C ILE A 67 -6.30 9.20 -0.75
N LEU A 68 -5.46 8.22 -1.06
CA LEU A 68 -5.31 6.97 -0.31
C LEU A 68 -4.94 7.24 1.15
N PHE A 69 -3.92 8.08 1.36
CA PHE A 69 -3.47 8.46 2.69
C PHE A 69 -4.56 9.21 3.47
N ALA A 70 -5.29 10.12 2.83
CA ALA A 70 -6.39 10.84 3.45
C ALA A 70 -7.57 9.92 3.81
N GLU A 71 -7.98 9.02 2.91
CA GLU A 71 -9.08 8.09 3.19
C GLU A 71 -8.67 7.11 4.30
N LEU A 72 -7.55 6.40 4.17
CA LEU A 72 -7.20 5.30 5.08
C LEU A 72 -6.39 5.74 6.29
N CYS A 73 -5.30 6.48 6.11
CA CYS A 73 -4.37 6.79 7.18
C CYS A 73 -4.87 7.90 8.11
N LEU A 74 -5.49 8.95 7.56
CA LEU A 74 -6.04 10.06 8.34
C LEU A 74 -7.44 9.76 8.89
N GLY A 75 -8.18 8.90 8.19
CA GLY A 75 -9.51 8.51 8.60
C GLY A 75 -9.57 7.32 9.57
N GLY A 76 -8.62 6.39 9.45
CA GLY A 76 -8.81 4.96 9.76
C GLY A 76 -9.49 4.59 11.09
N GLY A 77 -10.69 4.02 10.99
CA GLY A 77 -11.29 3.10 11.96
C GLY A 77 -11.43 1.69 11.37
N ARG A 78 -11.32 0.65 12.21
CA ARG A 78 -11.56 -0.76 11.83
C ARG A 78 -12.97 -0.94 11.25
N ALA A 79 -13.12 -1.83 10.28
CA ALA A 79 -14.42 -2.20 9.71
C ALA A 79 -15.40 -2.82 10.73
N GLU A 80 -14.89 -3.34 11.86
CA GLU A 80 -15.65 -4.00 12.93
C GLU A 80 -16.38 -3.01 13.86
N LEU A 81 -16.00 -1.73 13.87
CA LEU A 81 -16.65 -0.69 14.66
C LEU A 81 -17.70 0.00 13.79
N SER A 82 -18.93 -0.53 13.82
CA SER A 82 -20.07 -0.06 13.03
C SER A 82 -20.56 1.35 13.37
N THR A 83 -19.96 2.01 14.37
CA THR A 83 -20.29 3.37 14.79
C THR A 83 -19.01 4.17 15.04
N GLY A 84 -18.74 5.11 14.14
CA GLY A 84 -17.76 6.18 14.33
C GLY A 84 -16.35 5.83 13.85
N TRP A 85 -16.06 6.20 12.61
CA TRP A 85 -14.71 6.59 12.18
C TRP A 85 -14.14 7.57 13.22
N ARG A 86 -12.81 7.60 13.46
CA ARG A 86 -12.18 8.25 14.63
C ARG A 86 -12.56 9.72 14.89
N ASN A 87 -13.13 10.40 13.90
CA ASN A 87 -13.65 11.77 13.97
C ASN A 87 -15.17 11.86 14.26
N GLY A 88 -15.80 10.81 14.79
CA GLY A 88 -17.25 10.76 15.04
C GLY A 88 -18.10 10.71 13.76
N MET A 89 -17.50 10.39 12.62
CA MET A 89 -18.11 10.41 11.29
C MET A 89 -18.29 8.99 10.77
N SER A 90 -19.19 8.74 9.80
CA SER A 90 -19.21 7.45 9.09
C SER A 90 -18.08 7.39 8.05
N ARG A 91 -17.64 6.20 7.66
CA ARG A 91 -16.67 6.03 6.57
C ARG A 91 -17.15 6.69 5.26
N HIS A 92 -18.43 6.55 4.95
CA HIS A 92 -19.03 7.16 3.77
C HIS A 92 -18.91 8.69 3.82
N ASN A 93 -19.31 9.31 4.93
CA ASN A 93 -19.24 10.76 5.09
C ASN A 93 -17.79 11.27 5.04
N TRP A 94 -16.83 10.53 5.63
CA TRP A 94 -15.41 10.89 5.53
C TRP A 94 -14.94 10.87 4.09
N ARG A 95 -15.35 9.84 3.34
CA ARG A 95 -15.01 9.70 1.93
C ARG A 95 -15.56 10.85 1.09
N GLU A 96 -16.80 11.27 1.35
CA GLU A 96 -17.36 12.46 0.70
C GLU A 96 -16.53 13.71 1.04
N LYS A 97 -16.04 13.88 2.28
CA LYS A 97 -15.17 15.01 2.63
C LYS A 97 -13.81 15.00 1.93
N VAL A 98 -13.22 13.82 1.76
CA VAL A 98 -12.02 13.67 0.94
C VAL A 98 -12.34 14.03 -0.51
N GLY A 99 -13.48 13.58 -1.02
CA GLY A 99 -13.95 13.92 -2.37
C GLY A 99 -14.13 15.42 -2.56
N ASP A 100 -14.85 16.08 -1.65
CA ASP A 100 -15.09 17.53 -1.63
C ASP A 100 -13.77 18.32 -1.75
N PHE A 101 -12.72 17.90 -1.03
CA PHE A 101 -11.41 18.57 -1.06
C PHE A 101 -10.71 18.42 -2.42
N TRP A 102 -10.83 17.24 -3.05
CA TRP A 102 -10.19 16.93 -4.33
C TRP A 102 -11.07 17.28 -5.55
N GLY A 103 -12.29 17.77 -5.33
CA GLY A 103 -13.24 18.07 -6.41
C GLY A 103 -13.77 16.82 -7.12
N ILE A 104 -13.82 15.68 -6.44
CA ILE A 104 -14.30 14.39 -6.96
C ILE A 104 -15.39 13.81 -6.06
N SER A 105 -16.17 12.86 -6.56
CA SER A 105 -17.18 12.18 -5.76
C SER A 105 -16.56 11.20 -4.75
N GLY A 106 -17.25 10.92 -3.64
CA GLY A 106 -16.84 9.82 -2.75
C GLY A 106 -16.80 8.46 -3.45
N GLY A 107 -17.59 8.25 -4.51
CA GLY A 107 -17.50 7.07 -5.37
C GLY A 107 -16.13 6.95 -6.07
N GLU A 108 -15.63 8.04 -6.63
CA GLU A 108 -14.30 8.11 -7.25
C GLU A 108 -13.18 7.94 -6.24
N VAL A 109 -13.31 8.52 -5.04
CA VAL A 109 -12.35 8.27 -3.95
C VAL A 109 -12.27 6.77 -3.65
N LYS A 110 -13.41 6.07 -3.56
CA LYS A 110 -13.42 4.62 -3.31
C LYS A 110 -12.69 3.87 -4.42
N LYS A 111 -12.94 4.24 -5.68
CA LYS A 111 -12.29 3.64 -6.85
C LYS A 111 -10.78 3.83 -6.79
N ILE A 112 -10.31 5.06 -6.61
CA ILE A 112 -8.88 5.40 -6.49
C ILE A 112 -8.23 4.60 -5.36
N VAL A 113 -8.87 4.52 -4.20
CA VAL A 113 -8.36 3.75 -3.06
C VAL A 113 -8.21 2.27 -3.41
N ASP A 114 -9.24 1.66 -3.98
CA ASP A 114 -9.23 0.23 -4.28
C ASP A 114 -8.19 -0.09 -5.36
N GLU A 115 -8.07 0.74 -6.39
CA GLU A 115 -7.05 0.62 -7.44
C GLU A 115 -5.64 0.84 -6.88
N SER A 116 -5.44 1.83 -6.02
CA SER A 116 -4.15 2.11 -5.38
C SER A 116 -3.70 0.96 -4.47
N ILE A 117 -4.63 0.34 -3.72
CA ILE A 117 -4.29 -0.83 -2.89
C ILE A 117 -3.86 -2.00 -3.78
N GLN A 118 -4.56 -2.22 -4.90
CA GLN A 118 -4.20 -3.28 -5.83
C GLN A 118 -2.81 -3.03 -6.43
N GLU A 119 -2.53 -1.82 -6.89
CA GLU A 119 -1.22 -1.44 -7.45
C GLU A 119 -0.09 -1.55 -6.43
N ILE A 120 -0.35 -1.20 -5.16
CA ILE A 120 0.59 -1.43 -4.05
C ILE A 120 0.86 -2.93 -3.88
N CYS A 121 -0.20 -3.76 -3.86
CA CYS A 121 -0.05 -5.22 -3.76
C CYS A 121 0.75 -5.79 -4.93
N ASP A 122 0.47 -5.35 -6.15
CA ASP A 122 1.17 -5.81 -7.36
C ASP A 122 2.64 -5.39 -7.33
N THR A 123 2.94 -4.18 -6.85
CA THR A 123 4.31 -3.69 -6.67
C THR A 123 5.07 -4.52 -5.63
N LEU A 124 4.44 -4.76 -4.47
CA LEU A 124 5.07 -5.44 -3.33
C LEU A 124 5.28 -6.93 -3.54
N ASN A 125 4.38 -7.58 -4.29
CA ASN A 125 4.52 -9.00 -4.63
C ASN A 125 5.54 -9.25 -5.75
N GLY A 126 6.14 -8.17 -6.28
CA GLY A 126 6.66 -8.14 -7.63
C GLY A 126 5.50 -8.21 -8.60
N ALA A 127 5.54 -7.41 -9.67
CA ALA A 127 4.70 -7.71 -10.82
C ALA A 127 4.89 -9.21 -11.08
N THR A 128 3.81 -9.98 -11.08
CA THR A 128 3.83 -11.27 -11.75
C THR A 128 4.10 -10.92 -13.21
N PHE A 129 5.37 -10.77 -13.55
CA PHE A 129 5.81 -10.89 -14.91
C PHE A 129 5.40 -12.31 -15.27
N ASN A 130 4.28 -12.43 -15.98
CA ASN A 130 4.12 -13.49 -16.94
C ASN A 130 5.31 -13.36 -17.89
N CYS A 131 6.45 -13.94 -17.54
CA CYS A 131 7.58 -14.20 -18.44
C CYS A 131 7.22 -15.35 -19.40
N GLU A 132 5.97 -15.41 -19.85
CA GLU A 132 5.44 -16.32 -20.86
C GLU A 132 4.52 -15.54 -21.83
N ARG A 133 5.12 -14.51 -22.44
CA ARG A 133 4.70 -13.79 -23.67
C ARG A 133 5.80 -12.74 -23.86
N GLU A 134 6.84 -12.92 -24.66
CA GLU A 134 6.92 -13.48 -26.00
C GLU A 134 8.25 -14.23 -26.13
N ALA A 135 8.18 -15.55 -26.24
CA ALA A 135 9.28 -16.36 -26.71
C ALA A 135 8.80 -17.13 -27.93
N ASP A 136 8.55 -16.42 -29.03
CA ASP A 136 8.70 -16.97 -30.38
C ASP A 136 8.33 -15.92 -31.43
N THR A 137 9.32 -15.40 -32.16
CA THR A 137 9.35 -15.30 -33.64
C THR A 137 10.50 -14.38 -34.06
N SER A 138 11.72 -14.89 -33.99
CA SER A 138 12.86 -14.32 -34.73
C SER A 138 13.86 -15.43 -35.06
N GLN A 139 13.39 -16.46 -35.76
CA GLN A 139 14.25 -17.39 -36.49
C GLN A 139 13.54 -17.80 -37.79
N ASP A 140 13.59 -16.92 -38.80
CA ASP A 140 13.63 -17.42 -40.19
C ASP A 140 14.22 -16.36 -41.12
N SER A 141 15.55 -16.38 -41.28
CA SER A 141 16.26 -15.82 -42.45
C SER A 141 17.77 -16.08 -42.35
N GLN A 142 18.15 -17.33 -42.07
CA GLN A 142 19.48 -17.84 -42.42
C GLN A 142 19.36 -19.30 -42.86
N ARG A 143 18.93 -19.51 -44.10
CA ARG A 143 19.23 -20.73 -44.86
C ARG A 143 19.65 -20.37 -46.28
N GLU A 144 20.95 -20.58 -46.50
CA GLU A 144 21.57 -21.09 -47.73
C GLU A 144 21.34 -20.32 -49.04
N VAL A 145 22.28 -19.43 -49.35
CA VAL A 145 22.74 -19.25 -50.73
C VAL A 145 24.10 -19.92 -50.83
N VAL A 146 24.10 -21.22 -51.16
CA VAL A 146 25.30 -21.91 -51.68
C VAL A 146 24.85 -22.88 -52.78
N ASP A 147 25.38 -22.62 -53.98
CA ASP A 147 25.61 -23.49 -55.14
C ASP A 147 24.44 -24.17 -55.86
N SER A 148 24.21 -23.69 -57.09
CA SER A 148 24.16 -24.58 -58.25
C SER A 148 24.77 -23.88 -59.48
N VAL A 149 25.96 -24.33 -59.85
CA VAL A 149 26.53 -24.17 -61.19
C VAL A 149 26.14 -25.43 -61.98
N ALA A 150 25.45 -25.24 -63.10
CA ALA A 150 25.50 -26.10 -64.28
C ALA A 150 25.09 -25.28 -65.51
#